data_AF-A0A2D4ZQV3-F1
#
_entry.id   AF-A0A2D4ZQV3-F1
#
_cell.length_a   1.000
_cell.length_b   1.000
_cell.length_c   1.000
_cell.angle_alpha   90.00
_cell.angle_beta   90.00
_cell.angle_gamma   90.00
#
_symmetry.space_group_name_H-M   'P 1'
#
loop_
_entity.id
_entity.type
_entity.pdbx_description
1 polymer ?
#
loop_
_entity_poly.entity_id
_entity_poly.type
_entity_poly.pdbx_seq_one_letter_code
_entity_poly.pdbx_strand_id
1 'polypeptide(L)'
;FNITAENIKNAITSKTKAIVLVHTLGFPAINDEIIQLAKDHNLMLIEDCCEAHGATYKDQRVGSFGDISLFSFYFGHHITTIEGGTICVNDDKLHDLAKLFRSHGMTREASPELQNQYQLRYPDLNPLFTFAVAGFNMRSSEMNAVLGIEQMKRIDHNVARRVENLDIWLDNLDSSKFITSFNRYGNSSFALPLMMQGATRNKLKDVCNILEEEKVEYRLGTAGGGNQARQPYLKKFPYRIEGRLPQADYIHDYALYIGNHTELTKEQIINLCIKLNEI
;
A
#
# COMPACT_ATOMS: atom_id res chain seq x y z
N PHE A 1 10.02 7.29 -2.90
CA PHE A 1 8.60 6.93 -3.00
C PHE A 1 7.79 7.54 -1.87
N ASN A 2 8.14 7.23 -0.62
CA ASN A 2 7.28 7.55 0.53
C ASN A 2 7.34 9.02 0.95
N ILE A 3 6.24 9.48 1.56
CA ILE A 3 6.13 10.79 2.20
C ILE A 3 7.10 10.89 3.39
N THR A 4 7.63 12.10 3.67
CA THR A 4 8.52 12.33 4.83
C THR A 4 7.77 12.92 6.03
N ALA A 5 8.35 12.78 7.23
CA ALA A 5 7.83 13.41 8.44
C ALA A 5 7.75 14.94 8.31
N GLU A 6 8.73 15.56 7.64
CA GLU A 6 8.73 16.99 7.33
C GLU A 6 7.54 17.39 6.45
N ASN A 7 7.25 16.62 5.40
CA ASN A 7 6.08 16.88 4.55
C ASN A 7 4.78 16.81 5.35
N ILE A 8 4.64 15.81 6.23
CA ILE A 8 3.46 15.65 7.08
C ILE A 8 3.36 16.82 8.05
N LYS A 9 4.45 17.17 8.75
CA LYS A 9 4.50 18.26 9.73
C LYS A 9 4.02 19.58 9.13
N ASN A 10 4.48 19.91 7.92
CA ASN A 10 4.07 21.13 7.23
C ASN A 10 2.60 21.12 6.81
N ALA A 11 2.01 19.95 6.60
CA ALA A 11 0.62 19.80 6.18
C ALA A 11 -0.38 19.78 7.36
N ILE A 12 0.07 19.58 8.60
CA ILE A 12 -0.79 19.51 9.78
C ILE A 12 -1.45 20.87 10.05
N THR A 13 -2.74 20.83 10.39
CA THR A 13 -3.53 21.99 10.81
C THR A 13 -4.41 21.59 12.00
N SER A 14 -5.11 22.55 12.61
CA SER A 14 -6.12 22.26 13.65
C SER A 14 -7.28 21.39 13.15
N LYS A 15 -7.46 21.25 11.83
CA LYS A 15 -8.48 20.38 11.22
C LYS A 15 -7.98 18.97 10.93
N THR A 16 -6.68 18.70 11.05
CA THR A 16 -6.11 17.37 10.78
C THR A 16 -6.56 16.39 11.87
N LYS A 17 -6.99 15.19 11.46
CA LYS A 17 -7.50 14.14 12.36
C LYS A 17 -6.79 12.80 12.23
N ALA A 18 -6.25 12.52 11.05
CA ALA A 18 -5.57 11.28 10.77
C ALA A 18 -4.46 11.49 9.72
N ILE A 19 -3.51 10.57 9.71
CA ILE A 19 -2.50 10.40 8.67
C ILE A 19 -2.77 9.04 8.02
N VAL A 20 -2.98 9.02 6.70
CA VAL A 20 -2.99 7.79 5.92
C VAL A 20 -1.60 7.61 5.33
N LEU A 21 -0.85 6.66 5.86
CA LEU A 21 0.53 6.38 5.49
C LEU A 21 0.58 5.17 4.56
N VAL A 22 0.99 5.38 3.31
CA VAL A 22 1.08 4.31 2.31
C VAL A 22 2.50 3.75 2.26
N HIS A 23 2.64 2.43 2.37
CA HIS A 23 3.91 1.72 2.20
C HIS A 23 4.12 1.35 0.72
N THR A 24 4.49 2.35 -0.09
CA THR A 24 4.50 2.25 -1.55
C THR A 24 5.48 1.19 -2.07
N LEU A 25 5.01 0.32 -2.98
CA LEU A 25 5.75 -0.76 -3.64
C LEU A 25 6.48 -1.72 -2.68
N GLY A 26 6.00 -1.85 -1.45
CA GLY A 26 6.60 -2.69 -0.43
C GLY A 26 7.79 -2.07 0.29
N PHE A 27 8.04 -0.77 0.09
CA PHE A 27 9.03 -0.02 0.85
C PHE A 27 8.38 0.59 2.10
N PRO A 28 8.89 0.30 3.32
CA PRO A 28 8.39 0.90 4.55
C PRO A 28 8.41 2.43 4.50
N ALA A 29 7.27 3.06 4.74
CA ALA A 29 7.17 4.52 4.90
C ALA A 29 7.33 4.94 6.37
N ILE A 30 6.97 4.05 7.30
CA ILE A 30 6.99 4.30 8.73
C ILE A 30 8.41 4.52 9.26
N ASN A 31 8.55 5.44 10.21
CA ASN A 31 9.76 5.66 10.99
C ASN A 31 9.42 6.33 12.33
N ASP A 32 10.40 6.43 13.23
CA ASP A 32 10.24 7.03 14.56
C ASP A 32 9.64 8.45 14.52
N GLU A 33 10.05 9.28 13.55
CA GLU A 33 9.58 10.67 13.45
C GLU A 33 8.08 10.73 13.12
N ILE A 34 7.59 9.90 12.20
CA ILE A 34 6.17 9.84 11.84
C ILE A 34 5.35 9.30 13.01
N ILE A 35 5.84 8.26 13.69
CA ILE A 35 5.18 7.70 14.88
C ILE A 35 5.06 8.76 15.97
N GLN A 36 6.14 9.49 16.25
CA GLN A 36 6.15 10.53 17.26
C GLN A 36 5.25 11.71 16.85
N LEU A 37 5.27 12.12 15.59
CA LEU A 37 4.42 13.20 15.08
C LEU A 37 2.93 12.88 15.23
N ALA A 38 2.52 11.64 14.93
CA ALA A 38 1.14 11.22 15.13
C ALA A 38 0.72 11.30 16.61
N LYS A 39 1.59 10.86 17.53
CA LYS A 39 1.35 10.93 18.98
C LYS A 39 1.29 12.37 19.50
N ASP A 40 2.27 13.20 19.15
CA ASP A 40 2.38 14.58 19.63
C ASP A 40 1.18 15.44 19.22
N HIS A 41 0.60 15.16 18.05
CA HIS A 41 -0.56 15.86 17.52
C HIS A 41 -1.90 15.15 17.77
N ASN A 42 -1.89 14.02 18.49
CA ASN A 42 -3.07 13.19 18.75
C ASN A 42 -3.85 12.86 17.45
N LEU A 43 -3.11 12.42 16.43
CA LEU A 43 -3.64 12.04 15.12
C LEU A 43 -3.73 10.52 15.03
N MET A 44 -4.83 10.02 14.48
CA MET A 44 -4.94 8.61 14.12
C MET A 44 -3.96 8.27 13.00
N LEU A 45 -3.18 7.20 13.17
CA LEU A 45 -2.28 6.71 12.15
C LEU A 45 -2.88 5.48 11.47
N ILE A 46 -3.14 5.59 10.17
CA ILE A 46 -3.67 4.52 9.33
C ILE A 46 -2.57 4.06 8.39
N GLU A 47 -2.14 2.81 8.51
CA GLU A 47 -1.12 2.21 7.64
C GLU A 47 -1.80 1.49 6.46
N ASP A 48 -1.64 2.02 5.24
CA ASP A 48 -1.99 1.29 4.03
C ASP A 48 -0.83 0.37 3.63
N CYS A 49 -0.97 -0.90 3.98
CA CYS A 49 -0.02 -1.97 3.76
C CYS A 49 -0.42 -2.86 2.56
N CYS A 50 -1.34 -2.40 1.69
CA CYS A 50 -1.81 -3.20 0.57
C CYS A 50 -0.64 -3.74 -0.27
N GLU A 51 0.36 -2.90 -0.54
CA GLU A 51 1.56 -3.25 -1.31
C GLU A 51 2.75 -3.70 -0.43
N ALA A 52 2.58 -3.91 0.87
CA ALA A 52 3.72 -4.08 1.79
C ALA A 52 3.61 -5.25 2.76
N HIS A 53 2.94 -6.32 2.32
CA HIS A 53 2.89 -7.56 3.09
C HIS A 53 4.30 -8.05 3.43
N GLY A 54 4.53 -8.33 4.71
CA GLY A 54 5.80 -8.83 5.21
C GLY A 54 6.94 -7.82 5.30
N ALA A 55 6.75 -6.56 4.90
CA ALA A 55 7.74 -5.52 5.12
C ALA A 55 7.92 -5.25 6.63
N THR A 56 9.09 -4.77 7.03
CA THR A 56 9.46 -4.52 8.43
C THR A 56 10.10 -3.14 8.61
N TYR A 57 9.98 -2.62 9.83
CA TYR A 57 10.75 -1.51 10.34
C TYR A 57 11.26 -1.90 11.73
N LYS A 58 12.58 -1.85 11.96
CA LYS A 58 13.23 -2.32 13.20
C LYS A 58 12.73 -3.72 13.62
N ASP A 59 12.74 -4.65 12.67
CA ASP A 59 12.30 -6.05 12.82
C ASP A 59 10.82 -6.27 13.20
N GLN A 60 10.03 -5.20 13.34
CA GLN A 60 8.58 -5.26 13.53
C GLN A 60 7.87 -5.08 12.18
N ARG A 61 6.82 -5.87 11.92
CA ARG A 61 6.07 -5.82 10.65
C ARG A 61 5.34 -4.50 10.49
N VAL A 62 5.36 -3.91 9.31
CA VAL A 62 4.52 -2.75 8.99
C VAL A 62 3.04 -3.13 9.08
N GLY A 63 2.19 -2.16 9.42
CA GLY A 63 0.78 -2.40 9.77
C GLY A 63 0.56 -2.68 11.26
N SER A 64 1.59 -2.63 12.09
CA SER A 64 1.49 -2.81 13.55
C SER A 64 1.88 -1.57 14.36
N PHE A 65 2.13 -0.44 13.68
CA PHE A 65 2.52 0.83 14.31
C PHE A 65 1.36 1.81 14.43
N GLY A 66 0.42 1.76 13.47
CA GLY A 66 -0.78 2.57 13.44
C GLY A 66 -1.94 2.01 14.26
N ASP A 67 -2.99 2.80 14.36
CA ASP A 67 -4.26 2.42 15.00
C ASP A 67 -5.08 1.47 14.11
N ILE A 68 -4.92 1.62 12.79
CA ILE A 68 -5.59 0.84 11.74
C ILE A 68 -4.57 0.48 10.68
N SER A 69 -4.61 -0.75 10.18
CA SER A 69 -3.83 -1.14 9.00
C SER A 69 -4.69 -1.83 7.95
N LEU A 70 -4.41 -1.57 6.68
CA LEU A 70 -5.15 -2.08 5.54
C LEU A 70 -4.26 -3.03 4.72
N PHE A 71 -4.80 -4.17 4.30
CA PHE A 71 -4.13 -5.13 3.45
C PHE A 71 -5.04 -5.55 2.29
N SER A 72 -4.44 -5.77 1.12
CA SER A 72 -5.12 -6.23 -0.10
C SER A 72 -4.65 -7.63 -0.49
N PHE A 73 -5.60 -8.46 -0.90
CA PHE A 73 -5.40 -9.82 -1.40
C PHE A 73 -5.84 -9.94 -2.86
N TYR A 74 -5.80 -8.83 -3.60
CA TYR A 74 -6.01 -8.84 -5.05
C TYR A 74 -4.96 -9.72 -5.75
N PHE A 75 -5.31 -10.25 -6.92
CA PHE A 75 -4.48 -11.17 -7.71
C PHE A 75 -3.01 -10.77 -7.86
N GLY A 76 -2.71 -9.47 -8.03
CA GLY A 76 -1.34 -8.98 -8.20
C GLY A 76 -0.51 -8.82 -6.93
N HIS A 77 -1.03 -9.12 -5.73
CA HIS A 77 -0.37 -8.86 -4.45
C HIS A 77 0.52 -10.02 -3.98
N HIS A 78 1.23 -9.83 -2.85
CA HIS A 78 2.12 -10.84 -2.26
C HIS A 78 1.46 -12.18 -1.99
N ILE A 79 0.17 -12.13 -1.70
CA ILE A 79 -0.74 -13.26 -1.62
C ILE A 79 -2.05 -12.88 -2.32
N THR A 80 -2.84 -13.89 -2.72
CA THR A 80 -4.11 -13.65 -3.41
C THR A 80 -5.25 -14.51 -2.89
N THR A 81 -6.43 -13.91 -2.81
CA THR A 81 -7.70 -14.61 -2.63
C THR A 81 -8.62 -14.40 -3.83
N ILE A 82 -8.06 -14.16 -5.03
CA ILE A 82 -8.71 -13.62 -6.24
C ILE A 82 -9.00 -12.13 -6.04
N GLU A 83 -9.92 -11.84 -5.13
CA GLU A 83 -10.25 -10.52 -4.61
C GLU A 83 -10.32 -10.61 -3.09
N GLY A 84 -9.97 -9.54 -2.39
CA GLY A 84 -10.08 -9.49 -0.95
C GLY A 84 -9.20 -8.45 -0.30
N GLY A 85 -9.41 -8.29 1.00
CA GLY A 85 -8.59 -7.45 1.85
C GLY A 85 -8.96 -7.67 3.31
N THR A 86 -8.13 -7.12 4.19
CA THR A 86 -8.40 -7.12 5.62
C THR A 86 -8.04 -5.79 6.24
N ILE A 87 -8.69 -5.50 7.36
CA ILE A 87 -8.36 -4.40 8.25
C ILE A 87 -7.88 -5.04 9.55
N CYS A 88 -6.76 -4.59 10.09
CA CYS A 88 -6.33 -4.94 11.43
C CYS A 88 -6.40 -3.70 12.32
N VAL A 89 -6.89 -3.90 13.54
CA VAL A 89 -7.02 -2.88 14.59
C VAL A 89 -6.74 -3.54 15.93
N ASN A 90 -6.20 -2.77 16.88
CA ASN A 90 -5.97 -3.22 18.25
C ASN A 90 -6.99 -2.68 19.27
N ASP A 91 -7.83 -1.73 18.85
CA ASP A 91 -8.89 -1.16 19.69
C ASP A 91 -10.22 -1.88 19.47
N ASP A 92 -10.82 -2.37 20.56
CA ASP A 92 -12.08 -3.13 20.52
C ASP A 92 -13.25 -2.33 19.93
N LYS A 93 -13.27 -1.00 20.14
CA LYS A 93 -14.34 -0.15 19.60
C LYS A 93 -14.19 0.01 18.08
N LEU A 94 -12.97 0.19 17.58
CA LEU A 94 -12.67 0.19 16.15
C LEU A 94 -12.99 -1.16 15.52
N HIS A 95 -12.70 -2.26 16.22
CA HIS A 95 -13.01 -3.61 15.76
C HIS A 95 -14.52 -3.81 15.59
N ASP A 96 -15.31 -3.43 16.59
CA ASP A 96 -16.77 -3.45 16.49
C ASP A 96 -17.27 -2.55 15.35
N LEU A 97 -16.77 -1.32 15.27
CA LEU A 97 -17.15 -0.38 14.23
C LEU A 97 -16.87 -0.93 12.82
N ALA A 98 -15.71 -1.58 12.63
CA ALA A 98 -15.36 -2.22 11.36
C ALA A 98 -16.37 -3.32 10.99
N LYS A 99 -16.78 -4.16 11.96
CA LYS A 99 -17.80 -5.19 11.72
C LYS A 99 -19.16 -4.61 11.36
N LEU A 100 -19.58 -3.53 12.04
CA LEU A 100 -20.82 -2.82 11.71
C LEU A 100 -20.79 -2.33 10.25
N PHE A 101 -19.75 -1.60 9.84
CA PHE A 101 -19.63 -1.10 8.46
C PHE A 101 -19.49 -2.23 7.42
N ARG A 102 -18.91 -3.38 7.78
CA ARG A 102 -18.73 -4.53 6.88
C ARG A 102 -20.05 -5.26 6.56
N SER A 103 -20.97 -5.36 7.52
CA SER A 103 -22.19 -6.19 7.39
C SER A 103 -23.48 -5.41 7.68
N HIS A 104 -23.91 -4.63 6.69
CA HIS A 104 -25.18 -3.90 6.62
C HIS A 104 -25.41 -2.86 7.72
N GLY A 105 -24.40 -2.57 8.56
CA GLY A 105 -24.58 -1.73 9.74
C GLY A 105 -25.17 -2.45 10.95
N MET A 106 -25.33 -3.77 10.91
CA MET A 106 -26.03 -4.53 11.94
C MET A 106 -25.15 -4.80 13.16
N THR A 107 -25.74 -4.72 14.37
CA THR A 107 -25.03 -5.06 15.63
C THR A 107 -24.73 -6.55 15.78
N ARG A 108 -25.31 -7.41 14.94
CA ARG A 108 -25.26 -8.88 15.03
C ARG A 108 -23.84 -9.47 15.12
N GLU A 109 -22.86 -8.87 14.47
CA GLU A 109 -21.47 -9.37 14.46
C GLU A 109 -20.57 -8.65 15.49
N ALA A 110 -21.06 -7.59 16.13
CA ALA A 110 -20.33 -6.83 17.13
C ALA A 110 -20.20 -7.58 18.47
N SER A 111 -19.42 -7.03 19.40
CA SER A 111 -19.25 -7.54 20.75
C SER A 111 -20.60 -7.67 21.50
N PRO A 112 -20.73 -8.65 22.42
CA PRO A 112 -21.89 -8.76 23.30
C PRO A 112 -22.17 -7.48 24.08
N GLU A 113 -21.12 -6.77 24.50
CA GLU A 113 -21.22 -5.51 25.22
C GLU A 113 -21.91 -4.44 24.37
N LEU A 114 -21.51 -4.27 23.10
CA LEU A 114 -22.14 -3.31 22.21
C LEU A 114 -23.58 -3.70 21.86
N GLN A 115 -23.84 -5.00 21.63
CA GLN A 115 -25.18 -5.50 21.39
C GLN A 115 -26.14 -5.16 22.55
N ASN A 116 -25.70 -5.39 23.80
CA ASN A 116 -26.48 -5.07 25.00
C ASN A 116 -26.72 -3.55 25.14
N GLN A 117 -25.71 -2.71 24.87
CA GLN A 117 -25.87 -1.26 24.90
C GLN A 117 -26.96 -0.77 23.93
N TYR A 118 -26.99 -1.30 22.71
CA TYR A 118 -28.04 -0.97 21.74
C TYR A 118 -29.40 -1.51 22.17
N GLN A 119 -29.48 -2.72 22.71
CA GLN A 119 -30.73 -3.30 23.21
C GLN A 119 -31.34 -2.47 24.35
N LEU A 120 -30.53 -1.99 25.29
CA LEU A 120 -30.98 -1.14 26.40
C LEU A 120 -31.41 0.25 25.91
N ARG A 121 -30.71 0.80 24.93
CA ARG A 121 -30.98 2.14 24.39
C ARG A 121 -32.19 2.18 23.46
N TYR A 122 -32.47 1.08 22.77
CA TYR A 122 -33.53 0.94 21.77
C TYR A 122 -34.38 -0.32 22.04
N PRO A 123 -35.11 -0.35 23.18
CA PRO A 123 -35.83 -1.55 23.63
C PRO A 123 -37.03 -1.94 22.75
N ASP A 124 -37.46 -1.05 21.85
CA ASP A 124 -38.52 -1.26 20.87
C ASP A 124 -38.05 -2.00 19.60
N LEU A 125 -36.73 -2.09 19.38
CA LEU A 125 -36.16 -2.80 18.24
C LEU A 125 -35.96 -4.29 18.52
N ASN A 126 -35.99 -5.11 17.46
CA ASN A 126 -35.53 -6.49 17.56
C ASN A 126 -33.98 -6.50 17.69
N PRO A 127 -33.41 -7.10 18.76
CA PRO A 127 -31.96 -7.14 18.96
C PRO A 127 -31.18 -7.76 17.80
N LEU A 128 -31.78 -8.71 17.06
CA LEU A 128 -31.16 -9.36 15.90
C LEU A 128 -31.20 -8.51 14.61
N PHE A 129 -32.04 -7.47 14.58
CA PHE A 129 -32.25 -6.59 13.43
C PHE A 129 -32.07 -5.11 13.81
N THR A 130 -31.10 -4.84 14.68
CA THR A 130 -30.70 -3.47 15.01
C THR A 130 -29.61 -2.99 14.07
N PHE A 131 -29.86 -1.88 13.38
CA PHE A 131 -28.94 -1.24 12.42
C PHE A 131 -28.32 0.00 13.09
N ALA A 132 -27.07 -0.13 13.52
CA ALA A 132 -26.33 0.86 14.30
C ALA A 132 -25.77 2.01 13.45
N VAL A 133 -25.38 1.73 12.20
CA VAL A 133 -24.77 2.70 11.27
C VAL A 133 -25.27 2.49 9.85
N ALA A 134 -25.09 3.48 8.97
CA ALA A 134 -25.27 3.31 7.53
C ALA A 134 -24.06 2.54 6.95
N GLY A 135 -24.08 1.21 7.12
CA GLY A 135 -23.01 0.31 6.70
C GLY A 135 -23.09 -0.10 5.23
N PHE A 136 -22.25 -1.07 4.88
CA PHE A 136 -22.14 -1.67 3.55
C PHE A 136 -22.27 -3.19 3.62
N ASN A 137 -22.32 -3.87 2.48
CA ASN A 137 -22.09 -5.32 2.41
C ASN A 137 -20.73 -5.58 1.75
N MET A 138 -19.67 -5.54 2.57
CA MET A 138 -18.28 -5.76 2.14
C MET A 138 -17.73 -7.08 2.71
N ARG A 139 -18.60 -8.05 2.97
CA ARG A 139 -18.20 -9.37 3.44
C ARG A 139 -17.48 -10.14 2.33
N SER A 140 -16.41 -10.83 2.72
CA SER A 140 -15.74 -11.82 1.87
C SER A 140 -16.51 -13.14 1.87
N SER A 141 -16.04 -14.12 1.08
CA SER A 141 -16.56 -15.48 1.08
C SER A 141 -15.66 -16.43 1.87
N GLU A 142 -16.22 -17.54 2.36
CA GLU A 142 -15.45 -18.61 2.99
C GLU A 142 -14.39 -19.18 2.05
N MET A 143 -14.64 -19.20 0.73
CA MET A 143 -13.65 -19.63 -0.26
C MET A 143 -12.42 -18.71 -0.28
N ASN A 144 -12.62 -17.39 -0.16
CA ASN A 144 -11.49 -16.45 -0.07
C ASN A 144 -10.68 -16.72 1.20
N ALA A 145 -11.32 -17.02 2.33
CA ALA A 145 -10.63 -17.35 3.58
C ALA A 145 -9.77 -18.62 3.45
N VAL A 146 -10.30 -19.68 2.82
CA VAL A 146 -9.54 -20.92 2.56
C VAL A 146 -8.30 -20.64 1.70
N LEU A 147 -8.45 -19.88 0.61
CA LEU A 147 -7.31 -19.48 -0.22
C LEU A 147 -6.27 -18.68 0.57
N GLY A 148 -6.74 -17.72 1.39
CA GLY A 148 -5.87 -16.87 2.20
C GLY A 148 -5.04 -17.66 3.21
N ILE A 149 -5.65 -18.63 3.91
CA ILE A 149 -4.95 -19.50 4.86
C ILE A 149 -3.83 -20.30 4.16
N GLU A 150 -4.10 -20.84 2.98
CA GLU A 150 -3.10 -21.61 2.23
C GLU A 150 -1.98 -20.73 1.65
N GLN A 151 -2.30 -19.51 1.21
CA GLN A 151 -1.31 -18.55 0.73
C GLN A 151 -0.39 -18.06 1.85
N MET A 152 -0.95 -17.81 3.05
CA MET A 152 -0.19 -17.23 4.16
C MET A 152 0.96 -18.11 4.64
N LYS A 153 0.87 -19.43 4.44
CA LYS A 153 1.95 -20.39 4.73
C LYS A 153 3.24 -20.12 3.93
N ARG A 154 3.17 -19.37 2.82
CA ARG A 154 4.30 -19.13 1.90
C ARG A 154 4.77 -17.68 1.88
N ILE A 155 4.16 -16.80 2.68
CA ILE A 155 4.41 -15.36 2.61
C ILE A 155 5.89 -15.01 2.80
N ASP A 156 6.56 -15.62 3.78
CA ASP A 156 7.97 -15.33 4.08
C ASP A 156 8.89 -15.75 2.93
N HIS A 157 8.63 -16.92 2.33
CA HIS A 157 9.34 -17.37 1.13
C HIS A 157 9.10 -16.41 -0.05
N ASN A 158 7.85 -16.02 -0.28
CA ASN A 158 7.50 -15.10 -1.37
C ASN A 158 8.19 -13.75 -1.22
N VAL A 159 8.22 -13.20 0.00
CA VAL A 159 8.89 -11.94 0.33
C VAL A 159 10.39 -12.06 0.12
N ALA A 160 11.03 -13.11 0.66
CA ALA A 160 12.47 -13.32 0.49
C ALA A 160 12.88 -13.39 -0.99
N ARG A 161 12.10 -14.11 -1.81
CA ARG A 161 12.35 -14.24 -3.24
C ARG A 161 12.18 -12.92 -4.00
N ARG A 162 11.16 -12.13 -3.63
CA ARG A 162 10.93 -10.78 -4.21
C ARG A 162 12.05 -9.81 -3.86
N VAL A 163 12.56 -9.86 -2.63
CA VAL A 163 13.71 -9.04 -2.20
C VAL A 163 14.97 -9.42 -2.96
N GLU A 164 15.25 -10.71 -3.14
CA GLU A 164 16.38 -11.17 -3.96
C GLU A 164 16.30 -10.65 -5.40
N ASN A 165 15.11 -10.71 -6.02
CA ASN A 165 14.89 -10.15 -7.36
C ASN A 165 15.15 -8.64 -7.41
N LEU A 166 14.73 -7.90 -6.38
CA LEU A 166 14.98 -6.46 -6.27
C LEU A 166 16.48 -6.16 -6.18
N ASP A 167 17.22 -6.93 -5.39
CA ASP A 167 18.67 -6.76 -5.27
C ASP A 167 19.36 -6.98 -6.62
N ILE A 168 19.05 -8.08 -7.31
CA ILE A 168 19.59 -8.37 -8.65
C ILE A 168 19.24 -7.24 -9.63
N TRP A 169 17.99 -6.79 -9.61
CA TRP A 169 17.52 -5.70 -10.48
C TRP A 169 18.30 -4.40 -10.25
N LEU A 170 18.39 -3.94 -9.00
CA LEU A 170 19.06 -2.68 -8.67
C LEU A 170 20.57 -2.74 -8.86
N ASP A 171 21.19 -3.90 -8.67
CA ASP A 171 22.64 -4.08 -8.81
C ASP A 171 23.09 -4.16 -10.28
N ASN A 172 22.17 -4.43 -11.22
CA ASN A 172 22.48 -4.55 -12.66
C ASN A 172 21.99 -3.37 -13.51
N LEU A 173 21.19 -2.45 -12.95
CA LEU A 173 20.82 -1.22 -13.63
C LEU A 173 21.96 -0.19 -13.63
N ASP A 174 22.14 0.52 -14.74
CA ASP A 174 23.10 1.61 -14.86
C ASP A 174 22.65 2.83 -14.03
N SER A 175 23.33 3.04 -12.90
CA SER A 175 23.05 4.15 -11.97
C SER A 175 23.25 5.57 -12.56
N SER A 176 23.88 5.69 -13.74
CA SER A 176 23.94 6.98 -14.46
C SER A 176 22.63 7.28 -15.21
N LYS A 177 21.84 6.24 -15.52
CA LYS A 177 20.59 6.30 -16.31
C LYS A 177 19.35 6.09 -15.46
N PHE A 178 19.45 5.33 -14.38
CA PHE A 178 18.34 4.98 -13.50
C PHE A 178 18.68 5.25 -12.04
N ILE A 179 17.67 5.60 -11.24
CA ILE A 179 17.82 5.66 -9.78
C ILE A 179 17.89 4.23 -9.25
N THR A 180 19.00 3.88 -8.59
CA THR A 180 19.19 2.56 -7.96
C THR A 180 19.37 2.64 -6.44
N SER A 181 19.47 3.85 -5.89
CA SER A 181 19.73 4.13 -4.47
C SER A 181 18.46 4.08 -3.60
N PHE A 182 17.73 2.96 -3.65
CA PHE A 182 16.56 2.74 -2.79
C PHE A 182 17.01 2.24 -1.41
N ASN A 183 16.28 2.63 -0.35
CA ASN A 183 16.44 1.99 0.95
C ASN A 183 15.88 0.56 0.88
N ARG A 184 16.78 -0.43 0.99
CA ARG A 184 16.42 -1.84 0.89
C ARG A 184 16.08 -2.47 2.24
N TYR A 185 16.35 -1.81 3.36
CA TYR A 185 16.12 -2.40 4.67
C TYR A 185 14.62 -2.60 4.94
N GLY A 186 14.26 -3.82 5.33
CA GLY A 186 12.89 -4.20 5.69
C GLY A 186 11.87 -4.14 4.55
N ASN A 187 12.29 -4.03 3.30
CA ASN A 187 11.37 -4.01 2.17
C ASN A 187 10.77 -5.40 1.89
N SER A 188 9.59 -5.45 1.27
CA SER A 188 8.98 -6.68 0.76
C SER A 188 8.82 -6.74 -0.76
N SER A 189 9.38 -5.76 -1.47
CA SER A 189 9.38 -5.59 -2.92
C SER A 189 8.12 -6.08 -3.64
N PHE A 190 7.08 -5.25 -3.67
CA PHE A 190 5.87 -5.53 -4.43
C PHE A 190 6.15 -5.66 -5.93
N ALA A 191 7.01 -4.78 -6.45
CA ALA A 191 7.37 -4.67 -7.85
C ALA A 191 8.84 -4.26 -8.00
N LEU A 192 9.36 -4.34 -9.23
CA LEU A 192 10.69 -3.82 -9.56
C LEU A 192 10.56 -2.37 -10.07
N PRO A 193 11.00 -1.37 -9.29
CA PRO A 193 10.88 0.03 -9.69
C PRO A 193 11.89 0.38 -10.79
N LEU A 194 11.48 1.21 -11.76
CA LEU A 194 12.36 1.78 -12.77
C LEU A 194 12.11 3.28 -12.86
N MET A 195 13.10 4.07 -12.45
CA MET A 195 13.00 5.53 -12.43
C MET A 195 14.17 6.12 -13.22
N MET A 196 13.86 6.96 -14.21
CA MET A 196 14.90 7.61 -15.02
C MET A 196 15.75 8.55 -14.16
N GLN A 197 16.99 8.83 -14.58
CA GLN A 197 17.92 9.71 -13.87
C GLN A 197 18.69 10.63 -14.84
N GLY A 198 19.04 11.84 -14.37
CA GLY A 198 19.96 12.72 -15.08
C GLY A 198 19.54 13.03 -16.52
N ALA A 199 20.46 12.81 -17.47
CA ALA A 199 20.28 13.13 -18.88
C ALA A 199 19.27 12.21 -19.60
N THR A 200 18.92 11.05 -19.02
CA THR A 200 18.02 10.08 -19.66
C THR A 200 16.55 10.30 -19.28
N ARG A 201 16.20 11.32 -18.48
CA ARG A 201 14.81 11.57 -18.05
C ARG A 201 13.79 11.57 -19.20
N ASN A 202 14.15 12.12 -20.35
CA ASN A 202 13.27 12.18 -21.52
C ASN A 202 13.23 10.89 -22.36
N LYS A 203 13.94 9.83 -21.94
CA LYS A 203 14.01 8.53 -22.64
C LYS A 203 13.04 7.48 -22.09
N LEU A 204 12.08 7.87 -21.26
CA LEU A 204 11.09 6.92 -20.72
C LEU A 204 10.33 6.19 -21.85
N LYS A 205 10.08 6.86 -22.98
CA LYS A 205 9.46 6.24 -24.15
C LYS A 205 10.34 5.13 -24.75
N ASP A 206 11.65 5.33 -24.80
CA ASP A 206 12.59 4.33 -25.33
C ASP A 206 12.63 3.10 -24.42
N VAL A 207 12.59 3.33 -23.10
CA VAL A 207 12.41 2.26 -22.10
C VAL A 207 11.12 1.49 -22.34
N CYS A 208 9.99 2.18 -22.55
CA CYS A 208 8.72 1.51 -22.83
C CYS A 208 8.79 0.66 -24.10
N ASN A 209 9.43 1.16 -25.17
CA ASN A 209 9.60 0.39 -26.40
C ASN A 209 10.39 -0.90 -26.16
N ILE A 210 11.49 -0.84 -25.39
CA ILE A 210 12.27 -2.04 -25.02
C ILE A 210 11.39 -3.02 -24.24
N LEU A 211 10.62 -2.55 -23.26
CA LEU A 211 9.73 -3.41 -22.48
C LEU A 211 8.65 -4.06 -23.36
N GLU A 212 8.09 -3.33 -24.32
CA GLU A 212 7.10 -3.86 -25.27
C GLU A 212 7.70 -4.91 -26.22
N GLU A 213 8.90 -4.66 -26.75
CA GLU A 213 9.64 -5.60 -27.60
C GLU A 213 9.98 -6.90 -26.85
N GLU A 214 10.38 -6.79 -25.59
CA GLU A 214 10.66 -7.91 -24.69
C GLU A 214 9.40 -8.54 -24.09
N LYS A 215 8.21 -8.01 -24.41
CA LYS A 215 6.90 -8.45 -23.90
C LYS A 215 6.80 -8.41 -22.36
N VAL A 216 7.46 -7.43 -21.74
CA VAL A 216 7.43 -7.17 -20.32
C VAL A 216 6.35 -6.14 -20.01
N GLU A 217 5.35 -6.55 -19.25
CA GLU A 217 4.28 -5.66 -18.82
C GLU A 217 4.78 -4.64 -17.78
N TYR A 218 4.33 -3.39 -17.91
CA TYR A 218 4.73 -2.30 -17.03
C TYR A 218 3.55 -1.40 -16.62
N ARG A 219 3.80 -0.54 -15.62
CA ARG A 219 2.83 0.44 -15.09
C ARG A 219 3.50 1.80 -14.93
N LEU A 220 3.01 2.80 -15.67
CA LEU A 220 3.52 4.17 -15.65
C LEU A 220 3.10 4.96 -14.40
N GLY A 221 3.90 5.96 -14.05
CA GLY A 221 3.68 6.85 -12.92
C GLY A 221 3.88 6.19 -11.55
N THR A 222 4.25 4.91 -11.53
CA THR A 222 4.21 3.98 -10.37
C THR A 222 2.85 3.92 -9.64
N ALA A 223 2.66 2.90 -8.79
CA ALA A 223 1.41 2.53 -8.10
C ALA A 223 0.10 2.80 -8.90
N GLY A 224 0.14 2.64 -10.23
CA GLY A 224 -1.02 2.78 -11.12
C GLY A 224 -1.57 4.18 -11.37
N GLY A 225 -0.80 5.27 -11.23
CA GLY A 225 -1.33 6.60 -11.60
C GLY A 225 -0.52 7.85 -11.25
N GLY A 226 0.66 7.72 -10.66
CA GLY A 226 1.54 8.84 -10.32
C GLY A 226 0.88 9.90 -9.45
N ASN A 227 1.09 11.17 -9.78
CA ASN A 227 0.57 12.29 -9.00
C ASN A 227 -0.97 12.34 -9.03
N GLN A 228 -1.60 11.91 -7.93
CA GLN A 228 -3.05 11.93 -7.74
C GLN A 228 -3.63 13.34 -7.91
N ALA A 229 -2.91 14.40 -7.55
CA ALA A 229 -3.38 15.78 -7.72
C ALA A 229 -3.64 16.17 -9.20
N ARG A 230 -3.08 15.42 -10.16
CA ARG A 230 -3.31 15.63 -11.60
C ARG A 230 -4.54 14.87 -12.12
N GLN A 231 -5.11 13.96 -11.33
CA GLN A 231 -6.18 13.06 -11.77
C GLN A 231 -7.56 13.76 -11.83
N PRO A 232 -8.40 13.42 -12.82
CA PRO A 232 -9.65 14.14 -13.07
C PRO A 232 -10.71 13.94 -11.97
N TYR A 233 -10.70 12.81 -11.27
CA TYR A 233 -11.72 12.52 -10.25
C TYR A 233 -11.58 13.45 -9.04
N LEU A 234 -10.35 13.80 -8.63
CA LEU A 234 -10.11 14.70 -7.48
C LEU A 234 -10.65 16.11 -7.72
N LYS A 235 -10.78 16.54 -8.98
CA LYS A 235 -11.36 17.86 -9.32
C LYS A 235 -12.81 18.01 -8.83
N LYS A 236 -13.49 16.91 -8.52
CA LYS A 236 -14.88 16.89 -8.03
C LYS A 236 -14.99 17.01 -6.51
N PHE A 237 -13.88 16.92 -5.78
CA PHE A 237 -13.88 16.88 -4.31
C PHE A 237 -13.16 18.10 -3.74
N PRO A 238 -13.54 18.57 -2.54
CA PRO A 238 -12.77 19.56 -1.82
C PRO A 238 -11.50 18.89 -1.27
N TYR A 239 -10.33 19.39 -1.67
CA TYR A 239 -9.04 18.95 -1.13
C TYR A 239 -8.06 20.13 -1.07
N ARG A 240 -6.94 19.93 -0.36
CA ARG A 240 -5.84 20.88 -0.26
C ARG A 240 -4.53 20.17 -0.58
N ILE A 241 -3.66 20.88 -1.29
CA ILE A 241 -2.25 20.50 -1.47
C ILE A 241 -1.42 21.41 -0.60
N GLU A 242 -0.52 20.83 0.20
CA GLU A 242 0.48 21.60 0.93
C GLU A 242 1.74 21.77 0.06
N GLY A 243 2.08 23.01 -0.30
CA GLY A 243 3.24 23.33 -1.12
C GLY A 243 3.17 22.79 -2.56
N ARG A 244 4.34 22.46 -3.10
CA ARG A 244 4.51 21.84 -4.43
C ARG A 244 4.79 20.35 -4.28
N LEU A 245 4.47 19.56 -5.30
CA LEU A 245 4.66 18.10 -5.31
C LEU A 245 5.75 17.63 -6.30
N PRO A 246 6.96 18.24 -6.33
CA PRO A 246 7.93 17.98 -7.39
C PRO A 246 8.38 16.51 -7.46
N GLN A 247 8.40 15.80 -6.33
CA GLN A 247 8.76 14.37 -6.31
C GLN A 247 7.64 13.49 -6.86
N ALA A 248 6.38 13.84 -6.59
CA ALA A 248 5.25 13.12 -7.18
C ALA A 248 5.12 13.41 -8.68
N ASP A 249 5.40 14.64 -9.10
CA ASP A 249 5.47 15.01 -10.52
C ASP A 249 6.62 14.26 -11.21
N TYR A 250 7.79 14.18 -10.57
CA TYR A 250 8.90 13.40 -11.07
C TYR A 250 8.55 11.93 -11.31
N ILE A 251 7.92 11.31 -10.31
CA ILE A 251 7.44 9.92 -10.39
C ILE A 251 6.39 9.78 -11.51
N HIS A 252 5.47 10.73 -11.63
CA HIS A 252 4.44 10.70 -12.66
C HIS A 252 5.04 10.74 -14.07
N ASP A 253 6.02 11.60 -14.30
CA ASP A 253 6.57 11.86 -15.64
C ASP A 253 7.72 10.91 -16.02
N TYR A 254 8.46 10.36 -15.04
CA TYR A 254 9.75 9.70 -15.26
C TYR A 254 9.93 8.36 -14.57
N ALA A 255 8.84 7.72 -14.11
CA ALA A 255 8.93 6.43 -13.45
C ALA A 255 7.87 5.44 -13.92
N LEU A 256 8.24 4.16 -13.83
CA LEU A 256 7.35 3.02 -13.96
C LEU A 256 7.76 1.92 -12.97
N TYR A 257 6.98 0.86 -12.90
CA TYR A 257 7.45 -0.41 -12.36
C TYR A 257 7.12 -1.56 -13.32
N ILE A 258 7.87 -2.65 -13.18
CA ILE A 258 7.57 -3.94 -13.81
C ILE A 258 7.27 -4.98 -12.75
N GLY A 259 6.68 -6.10 -13.17
CA GLY A 259 6.30 -7.19 -12.27
C GLY A 259 7.48 -7.73 -11.46
N ASN A 260 7.23 -8.04 -10.19
CA ASN A 260 8.11 -8.87 -9.37
C ASN A 260 7.30 -10.09 -8.94
N HIS A 261 7.71 -11.30 -9.30
CA HIS A 261 7.06 -12.52 -8.86
C HIS A 261 8.11 -13.61 -8.57
N THR A 262 7.70 -14.61 -7.79
CA THR A 262 8.62 -15.61 -7.21
C THR A 262 9.29 -16.51 -8.25
N GLU A 263 8.71 -16.60 -9.44
CA GLU A 263 9.20 -17.43 -10.56
C GLU A 263 10.18 -16.69 -11.49
N LEU A 264 10.40 -15.38 -11.32
CA LEU A 264 11.41 -14.66 -12.09
C LEU A 264 12.79 -15.29 -11.86
N THR A 265 13.52 -15.54 -12.96
CA THR A 265 14.90 -16.04 -12.87
C THR A 265 15.89 -14.88 -12.87
N LYS A 266 17.05 -15.09 -12.23
CA LYS A 266 18.16 -14.14 -12.25
C LYS A 266 18.58 -13.76 -13.67
N GLU A 267 18.59 -14.74 -14.58
CA GLU A 267 18.95 -14.53 -15.99
C GLU A 267 17.95 -13.61 -16.71
N GLN A 268 16.64 -13.80 -16.51
CA GLN A 268 15.61 -12.92 -17.08
C GLN A 268 15.81 -11.47 -16.62
N ILE A 269 16.08 -11.27 -15.33
CA ILE A 269 16.29 -9.93 -14.74
C ILE A 269 17.54 -9.29 -15.36
N ILE A 270 18.67 -9.99 -15.37
CA ILE A 270 19.94 -9.45 -15.88
C ILE A 270 19.87 -9.15 -17.38
N ASN A 271 19.30 -10.06 -18.18
CA ASN A 271 19.17 -9.86 -19.64
C ASN A 271 18.31 -8.63 -19.96
N LEU A 272 17.25 -8.39 -19.17
CA LEU A 272 16.45 -7.19 -19.32
C LEU A 272 17.24 -5.93 -18.90
N CYS A 273 17.97 -5.97 -17.79
CA CYS A 273 18.83 -4.86 -17.37
C CYS A 273 19.87 -4.49 -18.44
N ILE A 274 20.48 -5.47 -19.11
CA ILE A 274 21.46 -5.23 -20.19
C ILE A 274 20.82 -4.36 -21.29
N LYS A 275 19.64 -4.76 -21.78
CA LYS A 275 18.90 -4.02 -22.82
C LYS A 275 18.49 -2.62 -22.34
N LEU A 276 17.96 -2.52 -21.13
CA LEU A 276 17.58 -1.23 -20.54
C LEU A 276 18.79 -0.30 -20.37
N ASN A 277 19.98 -0.84 -20.11
CA ASN A 277 21.20 -0.06 -19.99
C ASN A 277 21.74 0.42 -21.33
N GLU A 278 21.16 0.05 -22.48
CA GLU A 278 21.57 0.56 -23.79
C GLU A 278 20.95 1.93 -24.13
N ILE A 279 19.95 2.37 -23.35
CA ILE A 279 19.20 3.61 -23.63
C ILE A 279 20.06 4.87 -23.60
#